data_AF-A0A9D0XNL4-F1
#
_entry.id   AF-A0A9D0XNL4-F1
#
_cell.length_a   1.000
_cell.length_b   1.000
_cell.length_c   1.000
_cell.angle_alpha   90.00
_cell.angle_beta   90.00
_cell.angle_gamma   90.00
#
_symmetry.space_group_name_H-M   'P 1'
#
loop_
_entity.id
_entity.type
_entity.pdbx_description
1 polymer ?
#
loop_
_entity_poly.entity_id
_entity_poly.type
_entity_poly.pdbx_seq_one_letter_code
_entity_poly.pdbx_strand_id
1 'polypeptide(L)' 'PEVELSPQNAYIRRRQHEMARAANLSSYSVGKGANRRVRIYREE' A
#
# COMPACT_ATOMS: atom_id res chain seq x y z
N PRO A 1 4.54 12.39 5.69
CA PRO A 1 4.75 11.18 6.54
C PRO A 1 4.29 9.90 5.82
N GLU A 2 4.97 8.77 6.03
CA GLU A 2 4.73 7.50 5.33
C GLU A 2 4.74 6.30 6.29
N VAL A 3 3.93 5.28 5.99
CA VAL A 3 3.91 3.99 6.69
C VAL A 3 4.03 2.84 5.69
N GLU A 4 4.80 1.82 6.06
CA GLU A 4 4.94 0.58 5.29
C GLU A 4 4.13 -0.55 5.93
N LEU A 5 3.36 -1.27 5.11
CA LEU A 5 2.61 -2.45 5.55
C LEU A 5 3.44 -3.73 5.35
N SER A 6 3.02 -4.81 6.00
CA SER A 6 3.63 -6.13 5.79
C SER A 6 3.43 -6.64 4.34
N PRO A 7 4.29 -7.53 3.83
CA PRO A 7 4.07 -8.23 2.57
C PRO A 7 2.74 -8.96 2.55
N GLN A 8 2.03 -8.83 1.44
CA GLN A 8 0.70 -9.43 1.26
C GLN A 8 0.54 -9.92 -0.17
N ASN A 9 -0.39 -10.84 -0.40
CA ASN A 9 -0.72 -11.30 -1.75
C ASN A 9 -1.38 -10.19 -2.60
N ALA A 10 -1.51 -10.42 -3.91
CA ALA A 10 -2.04 -9.40 -4.83
C ALA A 10 -3.45 -8.92 -4.49
N TYR A 11 -4.33 -9.81 -4.02
CA TYR A 11 -5.71 -9.48 -3.66
C TYR A 11 -5.75 -8.53 -2.45
N ILE A 12 -5.02 -8.86 -1.37
CA ILE A 12 -4.96 -8.03 -0.17
C ILE A 12 -4.30 -6.67 -0.48
N ARG A 13 -3.23 -6.63 -1.29
CA ARG A 13 -2.62 -5.34 -1.69
C ARG A 13 -3.57 -4.45 -2.48
N ARG A 14 -4.40 -5.02 -3.37
CA ARG A 14 -5.45 -4.25 -4.06
C ARG A 14 -6.41 -3.62 -3.06
N ARG A 15 -6.86 -4.39 -2.07
CA ARG A 15 -7.74 -3.88 -1.01
C ARG A 15 -7.07 -2.79 -0.17
N GLN A 16 -5.78 -2.93 0.15
CA GLN A 16 -5.01 -1.91 0.85
C GLN A 16 -4.95 -0.60 0.06
N HIS A 17 -4.73 -0.66 -1.25
CA HIS A 17 -4.77 0.51 -2.13
C HIS A 17 -6.17 1.14 -2.18
N GLU A 18 -7.24 0.34 -2.27
CA GLU A 18 -8.62 0.83 -2.22
C GLU A 18 -8.91 1.57 -0.90
N MET A 19 -8.47 1.02 0.23
CA MET A 19 -8.62 1.63 1.55
C MET A 19 -7.85 2.94 1.68
N ALA A 20 -6.62 3.00 1.18
CA ALA A 20 -5.83 4.22 1.15
C ALA A 20 -6.56 5.32 0.34
N ARG A 21 -7.02 4.98 -0.88
CA ARG A 21 -7.77 5.92 -1.72
C ARG A 21 -9.06 6.39 -1.04
N ALA A 22 -9.82 5.49 -0.41
CA ALA A 22 -11.05 5.85 0.30
C ALA A 22 -10.81 6.81 1.48
N ALA A 23 -9.60 6.77 2.07
CA ALA A 23 -9.17 7.68 3.12
C ALA A 23 -8.49 8.96 2.58
N ASN A 24 -8.55 9.22 1.27
CA ASN A 24 -7.82 10.31 0.59
C ASN A 24 -6.30 10.28 0.87
N LEU A 25 -5.72 9.08 0.91
CA LEU A 25 -4.29 8.86 1.05
C LEU A 25 -3.72 8.26 -0.24
N SER A 26 -2.48 8.64 -0.55
CA SER A 26 -1.74 8.08 -1.67
C SER A 26 -1.01 6.80 -1.26
N SER A 27 -0.81 5.89 -2.21
CA SER A 27 -0.18 4.60 -1.92
C SER A 27 0.52 4.02 -3.14
N TYR A 28 1.60 3.28 -2.92
CA TYR A 28 2.36 2.59 -3.97
C TYR A 28 2.91 1.25 -3.47
N SER A 29 3.16 0.34 -4.40
CA SER A 29 3.70 -0.99 -4.08
C SER A 29 5.21 -1.00 -4.28
N VAL A 30 5.95 -1.51 -3.30
CA VAL A 30 7.41 -1.72 -3.37
C VAL A 30 7.76 -3.21 -3.20
N GLY A 31 8.97 -3.59 -3.61
CA GLY A 31 9.45 -4.97 -3.56
C GLY A 31 8.96 -5.85 -4.71
N LYS A 32 9.35 -7.13 -4.69
CA LYS A 32 9.09 -8.11 -5.75
C LYS A 32 8.60 -9.44 -5.18
N GLY A 33 7.78 -10.16 -5.94
CA GLY A 33 7.27 -11.49 -5.58
C GLY A 33 6.60 -11.52 -4.21
N ALA A 34 6.98 -12.50 -3.39
CA ALA A 34 6.48 -12.70 -2.03
C ALA A 34 6.79 -11.53 -1.07
N ASN A 35 7.80 -10.73 -1.36
CA ASN A 35 8.21 -9.59 -0.52
C ASN A 35 7.51 -8.28 -0.90
N ARG A 36 6.64 -8.30 -1.92
CA ARG A 36 5.94 -7.12 -2.40
C ARG A 36 4.89 -6.65 -1.39
N ARG A 37 4.90 -5.35 -1.09
CA ARG A 37 4.12 -4.72 -0.02
C ARG A 37 3.67 -3.32 -0.41
N VAL A 38 2.68 -2.79 0.30
CA VAL A 38 2.12 -1.46 0.05
C VAL A 38 2.71 -0.47 1.06
N ARG A 39 3.08 0.72 0.57
CA ARG A 39 3.37 1.90 1.39
C ARG A 39 2.28 2.94 1.17
N ILE A 40 1.89 3.60 2.26
CA ILE A 40 0.82 4.61 2.28
C ILE A 40 1.41 5.91 2.83
N TYR A 41 1.11 7.02 2.19
CA TYR A 41 1.62 8.33 2.56
C TYR A 41 0.56 9.43 2.37
N ARG A 42 0.79 10.58 3.01
CA ARG A 42 0.07 11.83 2.73
C ARG A 42 0.91 12.64 1.76
N GLU A 43 0.29 13.11 0.68
CA GLU A 43 0.84 14.21 -0.12
C GLU A 43 0.75 15.47 0.75
N GLU A 44 1.86 16.18 0.89
CA GLU A 44 1.90 17.48 1.59
C GLU A 44 1.28 18.57 0.73
#